data_AF-A0A354GXL8-F1
#
_entry.id   AF-A0A354GXL8-F1
#
_cell.length_a   1.000
_cell.length_b   1.000
_cell.length_c   1.000
_cell.angle_alpha   90.00
_cell.angle_beta   90.00
_cell.angle_gamma   90.00
#
_symmetry.space_group_name_H-M   'P 1'
#
loop_
_entity.id
_entity.type
_entity.pdbx_description
1 polymer ?
#
loop_
_entity_poly.entity_id
_entity_poly.type
_entity_poly.pdbx_seq_one_letter_code
_entity_poly.pdbx_strand_id
1 'polypeptide(L)'
;NVLGNAVKFTEQGGVGLRVRADREGTTGSFLRVEIEDTGPGISPDDQDKLFRHFEQTKTGQQVGTGTGLGLAISREFVRLMGG
;
A
#
# COMPACT_ATOMS: atom_id res chain seq x y z
N ASN A 1 -7.08 4.03 0.19
CA ASN A 1 -6.69 2.92 1.09
C ASN A 1 -5.20 2.97 1.41
N VAL A 2 -4.33 2.87 0.40
CA VAL A 2 -2.87 2.82 0.60
C VAL A 2 -2.33 4.04 1.38
N LEU A 3 -2.68 5.27 1.00
CA LEU A 3 -2.31 6.49 1.75
C LEU A 3 -2.86 6.51 3.18
N GLY A 4 -4.10 6.03 3.35
CA GLY A 4 -4.73 5.92 4.67
C GLY A 4 -3.99 4.94 5.57
N ASN A 5 -3.48 3.83 5.02
CA ASN A 5 -2.62 2.91 5.76
C ASN A 5 -1.30 3.58 6.18
N ALA A 6 -0.62 4.27 5.27
CA ALA A 6 0.61 4.99 5.59
C ALA A 6 0.42 5.99 6.75
N VAL A 7 -0.64 6.80 6.70
CA VAL A 7 -1.00 7.74 7.78
C VAL A 7 -1.33 7.01 9.08
N LYS A 8 -2.08 5.91 9.00
CA LYS A 8 -2.50 5.12 10.16
C LYS A 8 -1.33 4.52 10.94
N PHE A 9 -0.29 4.07 10.24
CA PHE A 9 0.86 3.38 10.85
C PHE A 9 2.07 4.28 11.11
N THR A 10 2.00 5.57 10.77
CA THR A 10 3.05 6.56 11.05
C THR A 10 2.62 7.48 12.19
N GLU A 11 2.92 7.10 13.43
CA GLU A 11 2.60 7.93 14.61
C GLU A 11 3.48 9.20 14.68
N GLN A 12 4.75 9.07 14.31
CA GLN A 12 5.73 10.15 14.28
C GLN A 12 6.55 10.06 12.98
N GLY A 13 6.93 11.21 12.42
CA GLY A 13 7.63 11.30 11.15
C GLY A 13 6.75 11.91 10.06
N GLY A 14 6.82 11.36 8.85
CA GLY A 14 6.09 11.88 7.68
C GLY A 14 5.64 10.80 6.70
N VAL A 15 4.66 11.19 5.89
CA VAL A 15 4.14 10.41 4.76
C VAL A 15 4.26 11.27 3.50
N GLY A 16 4.92 10.74 2.49
CA GLY A 16 5.10 11.37 1.18
C GLY A 16 4.26 10.69 0.11
N LEU A 17 3.63 11.49 -0.76
CA LEU A 17 2.95 11.03 -1.97
C LEU A 17 3.66 11.64 -3.18
N ARG A 18 4.09 10.80 -4.12
CA ARG A 18 4.66 11.21 -5.40
C ARG A 18 3.82 10.65 -6.53
N VAL A 19 3.48 11.50 -7.51
CA VAL A 19 2.75 11.10 -8.71
C VAL A 19 3.56 11.57 -9.91
N ARG A 20 3.87 10.64 -10.82
CA ARG A 20 4.58 10.95 -12.07
C ARG A 20 3.94 10.23 -13.24
N ALA A 21 3.95 10.88 -14.40
CA ALA A 21 3.65 10.19 -15.64
C ALA A 21 4.85 9.32 -16.02
N ASP A 22 4.60 8.04 -16.21
CA ASP A 22 5.57 7.08 -16.70
C ASP A 22 5.26 6.77 -18.17
N ARG A 23 6.23 7.02 -19.03
CA ARG A 23 6.11 6.86 -20.48
C ARG A 23 6.73 5.54 -20.97
N GLU A 24 7.18 4.67 -20.07
CA GLU A 24 7.86 3.41 -20.41
C GLU A 24 6.94 2.30 -20.95
N GLY A 25 5.64 2.55 -21.14
CA GLY A 25 4.70 1.58 -21.72
C GLY A 25 4.66 1.60 -23.25
N THR A 26 4.64 0.42 -23.88
CA THR A 26 4.40 0.26 -25.33
C THR A 26 2.97 0.65 -25.75
N THR A 27 2.07 0.80 -24.79
CA THR A 27 0.63 1.11 -24.98
C THR A 27 0.19 2.18 -23.98
N GLY A 28 0.48 3.44 -24.26
CA GLY A 28 -0.03 4.59 -23.50
C GLY A 28 0.85 5.06 -22.34
N SER A 29 0.42 6.15 -21.71
CA SER A 29 1.10 6.74 -20.54
C SER A 29 0.50 6.17 -19.25
N PHE A 30 1.35 5.69 -18.35
CA PHE A 30 0.95 5.25 -17.01
C PHE A 30 1.09 6.40 -16.01
N LEU A 31 0.28 6.39 -14.95
CA LEU A 31 0.54 7.20 -13.77
C LEU A 31 1.18 6.30 -12.71
N ARG A 32 2.41 6.62 -12.31
CA ARG A 32 3.05 5.99 -11.16
C ARG A 32 2.73 6.79 -9.92
N VAL A 33 2.04 6.15 -8.98
CA VAL A 33 1.68 6.70 -7.67
C VAL A 33 2.51 5.98 -6.61
N GLU A 34 3.39 6.71 -5.94
CA GLU A 34 4.30 6.21 -4.92
C GLU A 34 3.94 6.82 -3.57
N ILE A 35 3.85 5.98 -2.55
CA ILE A 35 3.61 6.40 -1.16
C ILE A 35 4.78 5.90 -0.34
N GLU A 36 5.39 6.80 0.41
CA GLU A 36 6.51 6.52 1.30
C GLU A 36 6.11 6.98 2.70
N ASP A 37 6.39 6.16 3.70
CA ASP A 37 6.14 6.48 5.09
C ASP A 37 7.33 6.12 5.97
N THR A 38 7.35 6.66 7.18
CA THR A 38 8.43 6.48 8.16
C THR A 38 7.97 5.68 9.38
N GLY A 39 6.86 4.94 9.22
CA GLY A 39 6.31 4.08 10.25
C GLY A 39 7.22 2.88 10.56
N PRO A 40 6.71 1.87 11.30
CA PRO A 40 7.50 0.73 11.78
C PRO A 40 8.04 -0.18 10.67
N GLY A 41 7.75 0.12 9.39
CA GLY A 41 8.12 -0.69 8.25
C GLY A 41 7.36 -2.02 8.20
N ILE A 42 7.74 -2.86 7.25
CA ILE A 42 7.12 -4.17 7.02
C ILE A 42 8.23 -5.20 6.91
N SER A 43 8.20 -6.19 7.80
CA SER A 43 9.19 -7.28 7.78
C SER A 43 9.10 -8.07 6.46
N PRO A 44 10.21 -8.64 5.95
CA PRO A 44 10.20 -9.41 4.70
C PRO A 44 9.11 -10.51 4.67
N ASP A 45 8.96 -11.25 5.77
CA ASP A 45 7.96 -12.33 5.91
C ASP A 45 6.50 -11.85 5.83
N ASP A 46 6.27 -10.55 6.10
CA ASP A 46 4.95 -9.95 6.09
C ASP A 46 4.64 -9.23 4.77
N GLN A 47 5.64 -8.98 3.90
CA GLN A 47 5.44 -8.32 2.61
C GLN A 47 4.51 -9.14 1.70
N ASP A 48 4.69 -10.46 1.66
CA ASP A 48 3.86 -11.38 0.87
C ASP A 48 2.41 -11.48 1.37
N LYS A 49 2.16 -11.06 2.61
CA LYS A 49 0.86 -11.14 3.27
C LYS A 49 0.01 -9.88 3.09
N LEU A 50 0.64 -8.73 2.82
CA LEU A 50 -0.02 -7.42 2.72
C LEU A 50 -1.25 -7.38 1.82
N PHE A 51 -1.25 -8.20 0.77
CA PHE A 51 -2.30 -8.21 -0.25
C PHE A 51 -3.18 -9.47 -0.20
N ARG A 52 -3.06 -10.28 0.85
CA ARG A 52 -3.92 -11.45 1.05
C ARG A 52 -5.16 -11.04 1.83
N HIS A 53 -6.30 -11.59 1.43
CA HIS A 53 -7.57 -11.31 2.10
C HIS A 53 -7.54 -11.82 3.55
N PHE A 54 -8.03 -10.99 4.46
CA PHE A 54 -8.13 -11.29 5.90
C PHE A 54 -6.81 -11.52 6.65
N GLU A 55 -5.66 -11.36 5.98
CA GLU A 55 -4.36 -11.40 6.65
C GLU A 55 -3.96 -10.02 7.16
N GLN A 56 -3.27 -10.01 8.30
CA GLN A 56 -2.69 -8.81 8.90
C GLN A 56 -1.25 -9.09 9.29
N THR A 57 -0.38 -8.10 9.08
CA THR A 57 0.99 -8.12 9.59
C THR A 57 0.97 -8.09 11.11
N LYS A 58 2.09 -8.46 11.75
CA LYS A 58 2.21 -8.38 13.22
C LYS A 58 1.91 -6.96 13.73
N THR A 59 2.41 -5.96 13.03
CA THR A 59 2.13 -4.54 13.31
C THR A 59 0.64 -4.22 13.20
N GLY A 60 -0.04 -4.71 12.15
CA GLY A 60 -1.49 -4.51 11.97
C GLY A 60 -2.31 -5.07 13.14
N GLN A 61 -1.93 -6.26 13.63
CA GLN A 61 -2.57 -6.90 14.78
C GLN A 61 -2.32 -6.14 16.08
N GLN A 62 -1.12 -5.58 16.28
CA GLN A 62 -0.78 -4.77 17.46
C GLN A 62 -1.59 -3.47 17.53
N VAL A 63 -1.83 -2.82 16.38
CA VAL A 63 -2.68 -1.62 16.30
C VAL A 63 -4.17 -1.98 16.40
N GLY A 64 -4.53 -3.27 16.33
CA GLY A 64 -5.88 -3.77 16.64
C GLY A 64 -6.99 -3.27 15.71
N THR A 65 -6.67 -2.87 14.48
CA THR A 65 -7.59 -2.14 13.61
C THR A 65 -7.59 -2.63 12.17
N GLY A 66 -8.78 -2.73 11.58
CA GLY A 66 -9.00 -3.18 10.20
C GLY A 66 -9.24 -4.69 10.10
N THR A 67 -9.72 -5.14 8.94
CA THR A 67 -10.05 -6.55 8.66
C THR A 67 -8.99 -7.26 7.82
N GLY A 68 -7.91 -6.57 7.42
CA GLY A 68 -6.94 -7.07 6.43
C GLY A 68 -7.43 -6.99 4.98
N LEU A 69 -8.63 -6.47 4.71
CA LEU A 69 -9.22 -6.50 3.36
C LEU A 69 -8.80 -5.33 2.46
N GLY A 70 -8.46 -4.18 3.06
CA GLY A 70 -8.35 -2.91 2.35
C GLY A 70 -7.27 -2.86 1.26
N LEU A 71 -6.07 -3.36 1.56
CA LEU A 71 -4.96 -3.39 0.60
C LEU A 71 -5.18 -4.44 -0.49
N ALA A 72 -5.74 -5.59 -0.14
CA ALA A 72 -6.07 -6.65 -1.11
C ALA A 72 -7.04 -6.13 -2.19
N ILE A 73 -8.15 -5.50 -1.77
CA ILE A 73 -9.11 -4.87 -2.69
C ILE A 73 -8.46 -3.77 -3.53
N SER A 74 -7.60 -2.93 -2.92
CA SER A 74 -6.91 -1.86 -3.66
C SER A 74 -6.03 -2.41 -4.78
N ARG A 75 -5.34 -3.54 -4.54
CA ARG A 75 -4.55 -4.23 -5.55
C ARG A 75 -5.41 -4.84 -6.65
N GLU A 76 -6.58 -5.36 -6.32
CA GLU A 76 -7.52 -5.86 -7.33
C GLU A 76 -8.03 -4.75 -8.25
N PHE A 77 -8.38 -3.58 -7.72
CA PHE A 77 -8.77 -2.44 -8.54
C PHE A 77 -7.66 -1.96 -9.47
N VAL A 78 -6.43 -1.84 -8.95
CA VAL A 78 -5.23 -1.50 -9.74
C VAL A 78 -5.06 -2.49 -10.91
N ARG A 79 -5.14 -3.80 -10.62
CA ARG A 79 -5.11 -4.84 -11.66
C ARG A 79 -6.24 -4.73 -12.68
N LEU A 80 -7.46 -4.44 -12.25
CA LEU A 80 -8.61 -4.26 -13.14
C LEU A 80 -8.46 -3.03 -14.06
N MET A 81 -7.68 -2.03 -13.65
CA MET A 81 -7.35 -0.85 -14.46
C MET A 81 -6.22 -1.11 -15.47
N GLY A 82 -5.61 -2.30 -15.49
CA GLY A 82 -4.52 -2.63 -16.41
C GLY A 82 -3.16 -2.08 -16.00
N GLY A 83 -3.00 -1.64 -14.76
CA GLY A 83 -1.77 -1.13 -14.16
C GLY A 83 -1.89 -1.05 -12.66
#